data_AF-A0A4V2VU86-F1
#
_entry.id   AF-A0A4V2VU86-F1
#
_cell.length_a   1.000
_cell.length_b   1.000
_cell.length_c   1.000
_cell.angle_alpha   90.00
_cell.angle_beta   90.00
_cell.angle_gamma   90.00
#
_symmetry.space_group_name_H-M   'P 1'
#
loop_
_entity.id
_entity.type
_entity.pdbx_description
1 polymer ?
#
loop_
_entity_poly.entity_id
_entity_poly.type
_entity_poly.pdbx_seq_one_letter_code
_entity_poly.pdbx_strand_id
1 'polypeptide(L)'
;MLNKLSIIIYAIAFIFCFSCTKSKPDPPVKIDSTKKEVDETGIINGSKIIKKGTVVEISDFKIYDDNAENFYIGSLWNLKDTSKFLNIIPIPNKELKYTKTSIFSPSNFSADIANFVPSYNEMFSYAKKFTVGSSTLSSLNNSSFFDYATLQYYIANRNDYEIIKSLVAVNDSTYIRKKYGIVNHSKLEYLTLFTDIVEFSANYDQSFVKKVKSENINPHYLSSVTFGFEYALYAESDSTKASFNRVLEKLLNKTSLNRIDEEVLKASNLLIYRRDSANKDSFIKYAKGMSEIKGAVDEFLKINSDSALAVKYPLSFTLTSLDDFSSLKYNLKFDVIVKEQ
;
A
#
# COMPACT_ATOMS: atom_id res chain seq x y z
N MET A 1 37.88 -46.77 -30.77
CA MET A 1 36.54 -46.29 -30.36
C MET A 1 36.61 -45.94 -28.88
N LEU A 2 35.88 -44.89 -28.49
CA LEU A 2 35.92 -44.15 -27.22
C LEU A 2 37.02 -43.09 -27.06
N ASN A 3 36.59 -41.95 -26.51
CA ASN A 3 37.35 -40.78 -26.04
C ASN A 3 37.62 -39.61 -26.99
N LYS A 4 36.67 -39.27 -27.85
CA LYS A 4 36.52 -37.89 -28.35
C LYS A 4 35.13 -37.26 -28.19
N LEU A 5 34.15 -38.00 -27.65
CA LEU A 5 32.79 -37.49 -27.44
C LEU A 5 32.55 -36.87 -26.06
N SER A 6 33.44 -37.10 -25.09
CA SER A 6 33.25 -36.64 -23.69
C SER A 6 33.83 -35.26 -23.39
N ILE A 7 34.55 -34.64 -24.32
CA ILE A 7 35.17 -33.31 -24.13
C ILE A 7 34.29 -32.18 -24.68
N ILE A 8 33.41 -32.47 -25.64
CA ILE A 8 32.51 -31.47 -26.23
C ILE A 8 31.30 -31.16 -25.31
N ILE A 9 30.90 -32.11 -24.46
CA ILE A 9 29.77 -31.91 -23.52
C ILE A 9 30.17 -31.00 -22.34
N TYR A 10 31.44 -31.00 -21.93
CA TYR A 10 31.91 -30.10 -20.87
C TYR A 10 32.19 -28.66 -21.33
N ALA A 11 32.41 -28.43 -22.63
CA ALA A 11 32.61 -27.09 -23.18
C ALA A 11 31.30 -26.31 -23.38
N ILE A 12 30.17 -27.00 -23.59
CA ILE A 12 28.85 -26.37 -23.74
C ILE A 12 28.21 -26.08 -22.37
N ALA A 13 28.57 -26.85 -21.33
CA ALA A 13 28.11 -26.61 -19.96
C ALA A 13 28.80 -25.41 -19.27
N PHE A 14 29.93 -24.92 -19.79
CA PHE A 14 30.66 -23.78 -19.22
C PHE A 14 30.32 -22.42 -19.84
N ILE A 15 29.54 -22.39 -20.94
CA ILE A 15 29.13 -21.15 -21.62
C ILE A 15 27.83 -20.55 -21.01
N PHE A 16 27.16 -21.26 -20.09
CA PHE A 16 25.97 -20.74 -19.39
C PHE A 16 26.25 -20.04 -18.04
N CYS A 17 27.51 -19.76 -17.71
CA CYS A 17 27.87 -19.16 -16.41
C CYS A 17 28.08 -17.63 -16.39
N PHE A 18 27.80 -16.87 -17.45
CA PHE A 18 27.91 -15.41 -17.39
C PHE A 18 26.83 -14.67 -18.19
N SER A 19 25.65 -14.50 -17.58
CA SER A 19 24.86 -13.26 -17.64
C SER A 19 23.64 -13.33 -16.73
N CYS A 20 23.89 -13.39 -15.42
CA CYS A 20 22.94 -12.83 -14.46
C CYS A 20 23.33 -11.37 -14.23
N THR A 21 22.98 -10.49 -15.18
CA THR A 21 22.80 -9.09 -14.83
C THR A 21 21.51 -9.04 -14.02
N LYS A 22 21.62 -9.02 -12.69
CA LYS A 22 20.57 -8.43 -11.86
C LYS A 22 20.35 -7.03 -12.43
N SER A 23 19.23 -6.80 -13.11
CA SER A 23 18.79 -5.45 -13.44
C SER A 23 18.65 -4.73 -12.10
N LYS A 24 19.62 -3.88 -11.80
CA LYS A 24 19.44 -2.89 -10.74
C LYS A 24 18.21 -2.08 -11.13
N PRO A 25 17.32 -1.74 -10.18
CA PRO A 25 16.32 -0.71 -10.45
C PRO A 25 17.08 0.51 -10.98
N ASP A 26 16.59 1.09 -12.07
CA ASP A 26 17.16 2.33 -12.59
C ASP A 26 17.29 3.32 -11.42
N PRO A 27 18.46 3.98 -11.26
CA PRO A 27 18.59 5.00 -10.24
C PRO A 27 17.49 6.05 -10.48
N PRO A 28 16.90 6.62 -9.41
CA PRO A 28 15.87 7.63 -9.55
C PRO A 28 16.35 8.70 -10.52
N VAL A 29 15.54 8.94 -11.57
CA VAL A 29 15.81 9.96 -12.57
C VAL A 29 16.08 11.26 -11.81
N LYS A 30 17.29 11.81 -11.94
CA LYS A 30 17.59 13.16 -11.45
C LYS A 30 16.74 14.12 -12.27
N ILE A 31 15.65 14.59 -11.66
CA ILE A 31 14.83 15.66 -12.21
C ILE A 31 15.70 16.92 -12.23
N ASP A 32 16.06 17.37 -13.43
CA ASP A 32 16.67 18.67 -13.63
C ASP A 32 15.61 19.74 -13.31
N SER A 33 15.68 20.30 -12.11
CA SER A 33 14.77 21.30 -11.57
C SER A 33 14.83 22.65 -12.31
N THR A 34 15.63 22.78 -13.36
CA THR A 34 15.70 23.99 -14.19
C THR A 34 14.81 23.97 -15.43
N LYS A 35 14.25 22.83 -15.83
CA LYS A 35 13.23 22.77 -16.89
C LYS A 35 11.84 22.96 -16.30
N LYS A 36 11.31 24.18 -16.41
CA LYS A 36 9.86 24.42 -16.26
C LYS A 36 9.15 23.75 -17.42
N GLU A 37 8.49 22.62 -17.19
CA GLU A 37 7.52 22.10 -18.15
C GLU A 37 6.39 23.12 -18.30
N VAL A 38 6.02 23.41 -19.55
CA VAL A 38 4.91 24.32 -19.87
C VAL A 38 3.63 23.68 -19.37
N ASP A 39 2.92 24.37 -18.48
CA ASP A 39 1.67 23.92 -17.89
C ASP A 39 0.53 24.08 -18.92
N GLU A 40 0.45 23.16 -19.88
CA GLU A 40 -0.64 23.10 -20.86
C GLU A 40 -1.92 22.53 -20.22
N THR A 41 -2.41 23.17 -19.16
CA THR A 41 -3.65 22.73 -18.50
C THR A 41 -4.82 22.85 -19.47
N GLY A 42 -5.57 21.76 -19.68
CA GLY A 42 -6.92 21.82 -20.27
C GLY A 42 -7.97 22.43 -19.33
N ILE A 43 -7.54 23.19 -18.32
CA ILE A 43 -8.40 23.85 -17.34
C ILE A 43 -9.00 25.08 -18.02
N ILE A 44 -10.32 25.10 -18.08
CA ILE A 44 -11.12 26.20 -18.63
C ILE A 44 -10.66 27.51 -17.99
N ASN A 45 -10.23 28.47 -18.81
CA ASN A 45 -9.88 29.83 -18.40
C ASN A 45 -10.98 30.39 -17.47
N GLY A 46 -10.62 30.72 -16.21
CA GLY A 46 -11.49 31.41 -15.26
C GLY A 46 -11.66 30.77 -13.88
N SER A 47 -11.32 29.49 -13.69
CA SER A 47 -11.40 28.86 -12.36
C SER A 47 -10.22 29.26 -11.47
N LYS A 48 -10.50 29.79 -10.28
CA LYS A 48 -9.45 30.05 -9.29
C LYS A 48 -9.03 28.74 -8.63
N ILE A 49 -7.75 28.42 -8.72
CA ILE A 49 -7.14 27.25 -8.10
C ILE A 49 -6.60 27.67 -6.73
N ILE A 50 -7.05 27.01 -5.67
CA ILE A 50 -6.60 27.29 -4.29
C ILE A 50 -6.10 26.03 -3.60
N LYS A 51 -5.21 26.22 -2.63
CA LYS A 51 -4.75 25.18 -1.71
C LYS A 51 -5.66 25.16 -0.48
N LYS A 52 -6.21 24.00 -0.15
CA LYS A 52 -7.07 23.77 1.02
C LYS A 52 -6.43 22.76 1.96
N GLY A 53 -6.29 23.14 3.23
CA GLY A 53 -5.86 22.22 4.28
C GLY A 53 -6.96 21.20 4.59
N THR A 54 -6.56 19.94 4.68
CA THR A 54 -7.40 18.78 5.00
C THR A 54 -6.89 18.11 6.26
N VAL A 55 -7.82 17.62 7.09
CA VAL A 55 -7.54 16.79 8.27
C VAL A 55 -8.41 15.54 8.23
N VAL A 56 -7.81 14.37 8.46
CA VAL A 56 -8.48 13.07 8.47
C VAL A 56 -8.05 12.30 9.71
N GLU A 57 -9.00 11.88 10.53
CA GLU A 57 -8.72 10.97 11.65
C GLU A 57 -8.55 9.54 11.10
N ILE A 58 -7.41 8.92 11.39
CA ILE A 58 -7.10 7.52 11.06
C ILE A 58 -6.78 6.75 12.34
N SER A 59 -7.19 5.49 12.39
CA SER A 59 -6.86 4.54 13.46
C SER A 59 -6.33 3.20 12.92
N ASP A 60 -6.43 3.00 11.60
CA ASP A 60 -5.89 1.87 10.84
C ASP A 60 -4.67 2.37 10.07
N PHE A 61 -3.48 1.92 10.47
CA PHE A 61 -2.20 2.40 9.97
C PHE A 61 -1.61 1.42 8.97
N LYS A 62 -0.97 1.92 7.91
CA LYS A 62 -0.29 1.05 6.93
C LYS A 62 1.11 0.70 7.39
N ILE A 63 1.53 -0.51 7.05
CA ILE A 63 2.89 -0.99 7.33
C ILE A 63 3.88 -0.28 6.40
N TYR A 64 5.05 0.04 6.94
CA TYR A 64 6.19 0.56 6.17
C TYR A 64 7.01 -0.58 5.60
N ASP A 65 7.38 -0.43 4.33
CA ASP A 65 7.98 -1.50 3.52
C ASP A 65 9.26 -2.04 4.19
N ASP A 66 10.20 -1.21 4.63
CA ASP A 66 11.53 -1.66 5.07
C ASP A 66 11.55 -2.59 6.31
N ASN A 67 10.45 -2.67 7.09
CA ASN A 67 10.41 -3.39 8.37
C ASN A 67 9.09 -4.14 8.63
N ALA A 68 8.42 -4.61 7.57
CA ALA A 68 7.14 -5.30 7.68
C ALA A 68 7.13 -6.46 8.71
N GLU A 69 8.25 -7.17 8.87
CA GLU A 69 8.39 -8.29 9.80
C GLU A 69 8.38 -7.87 11.29
N ASN A 70 8.56 -6.59 11.60
CA ASN A 70 8.44 -6.08 12.97
C ASN A 70 6.98 -5.86 13.39
N PHE A 71 6.05 -5.83 12.43
CA PHE A 71 4.63 -5.60 12.68
C PHE A 71 3.91 -6.93 12.89
N TYR A 72 3.83 -7.35 14.14
CA TYR A 72 3.08 -8.53 14.54
C TYR A 72 2.21 -8.28 15.77
N ILE A 73 1.14 -9.04 15.90
CA ILE A 73 0.20 -9.00 17.03
C ILE A 73 0.95 -9.06 18.36
N GLY A 74 0.64 -8.15 19.28
CA GLY A 74 1.27 -8.07 20.60
C GLY A 74 2.68 -7.48 20.62
N SER A 75 3.24 -7.06 19.48
CA SER A 75 4.50 -6.29 19.46
C SER A 75 4.33 -4.94 20.17
N LEU A 76 5.37 -4.48 20.85
CA LEU A 76 5.37 -3.26 21.64
C LEU A 76 6.13 -2.11 20.98
N TRP A 77 5.52 -0.93 21.00
CA TRP A 77 5.97 0.25 20.29
C TRP A 77 5.98 1.48 21.20
N ASN A 78 6.98 2.33 20.99
CA ASN A 78 7.09 3.64 21.60
C ASN A 78 6.56 4.69 20.63
N LEU A 79 5.46 5.33 20.97
CA LEU A 79 4.91 6.44 20.20
C LEU A 79 5.76 7.70 20.43
N LYS A 80 6.39 8.18 19.36
CA LYS A 80 7.22 9.39 19.35
C LYS A 80 6.39 10.60 18.92
N ASP A 81 7.05 11.70 18.61
CA ASP A 81 6.40 12.89 18.07
C ASP A 81 5.68 12.56 16.76
N THR A 82 4.35 12.68 16.79
CA THR A 82 3.46 12.46 15.64
C THR A 82 3.05 13.75 14.94
N SER A 83 3.64 14.90 15.27
CA SER A 83 3.24 16.21 14.72
C SER A 83 3.21 16.29 13.19
N LYS A 84 4.01 15.46 12.50
CA LYS A 84 4.09 15.37 11.03
C LYS A 84 3.51 14.07 10.45
N PHE A 85 3.79 12.93 11.08
CA PHE A 85 3.38 11.60 10.62
C PHE A 85 3.39 10.62 11.80
N LEU A 86 2.73 9.46 11.67
CA LEU A 86 2.84 8.39 12.66
C LEU A 86 4.32 8.01 12.82
N ASN A 87 4.86 8.21 14.03
CA ASN A 87 6.24 7.92 14.33
C ASN A 87 6.29 6.96 15.52
N ILE A 88 6.62 5.71 15.22
CA ILE A 88 6.71 4.63 16.19
C ILE A 88 8.04 3.92 16.03
N ILE A 89 8.63 3.53 17.15
CA ILE A 89 9.83 2.70 17.18
C ILE A 89 9.60 1.50 18.10
N PRO A 90 10.20 0.32 17.84
CA PRO A 90 10.06 -0.82 18.74
C PRO A 90 10.56 -0.49 20.15
N ILE A 91 9.87 -0.97 21.18
CA ILE A 91 10.38 -0.89 22.56
C ILE A 91 11.63 -1.78 22.67
N PRO A 92 12.70 -1.33 23.36
CA PRO A 92 13.92 -2.12 23.52
C PRO A 92 13.65 -3.50 24.14
N ASN A 93 14.31 -4.54 23.63
CA ASN A 93 14.16 -5.93 24.11
C ASN A 93 14.31 -6.10 25.62
N LYS A 94 15.16 -5.28 26.27
CA LYS A 94 15.37 -5.29 27.73
C LYS A 94 14.09 -5.02 28.55
N GLU A 95 13.09 -4.36 27.95
CA GLU A 95 11.82 -4.05 28.60
C GLU A 95 10.72 -5.07 28.24
N LEU A 96 10.93 -5.97 27.27
CA LEU A 96 9.89 -6.89 26.83
C LEU A 96 9.72 -8.05 27.81
N LYS A 97 8.47 -8.41 28.11
CA LYS A 97 8.14 -9.65 28.80
C LYS A 97 7.85 -10.70 27.72
N TYR A 98 8.63 -11.78 27.69
CA TYR A 98 8.42 -12.89 26.73
C TYR A 98 7.28 -13.81 27.18
N THR A 99 6.11 -13.22 27.46
CA THR A 99 4.92 -13.93 27.89
C THR A 99 4.12 -14.38 26.68
N LYS A 100 3.46 -15.53 26.81
CA LYS A 100 2.51 -15.94 25.79
C LYS A 100 1.29 -15.03 25.81
N THR A 101 0.62 -14.93 24.68
CA THR A 101 -0.59 -14.13 24.51
C THR A 101 -1.52 -14.85 23.57
N SER A 102 -2.79 -14.90 23.94
CA SER A 102 -3.84 -15.44 23.08
C SER A 102 -4.12 -14.51 21.92
N ILE A 103 -4.27 -15.10 20.73
CA ILE A 103 -4.61 -14.41 19.50
C ILE A 103 -5.76 -15.12 18.81
N PHE A 104 -6.60 -14.33 18.14
CA PHE A 104 -7.82 -14.85 17.52
C PHE A 104 -8.26 -14.00 16.33
N SER A 105 -9.18 -14.55 15.53
CA SER A 105 -9.88 -13.85 14.46
C SER A 105 -11.39 -13.95 14.72
N PRO A 106 -12.10 -12.86 15.05
CA PRO A 106 -13.53 -12.92 15.36
C PRO A 106 -14.40 -13.11 14.10
N SER A 107 -13.87 -12.81 12.91
CA SER A 107 -14.60 -12.87 11.64
C SER A 107 -14.41 -14.20 10.89
N ASN A 108 -13.51 -15.06 11.37
CA ASN A 108 -13.22 -16.34 10.72
C ASN A 108 -13.00 -17.42 11.78
N PHE A 109 -14.02 -18.27 12.00
CA PHE A 109 -13.99 -19.32 13.03
C PHE A 109 -13.31 -20.63 12.54
N SER A 110 -12.58 -20.60 11.43
CA SER A 110 -11.96 -21.80 10.87
C SER A 110 -10.75 -22.31 11.68
N ALA A 111 -10.31 -21.56 12.70
CA ALA A 111 -9.19 -21.93 13.57
C ALA A 111 -9.49 -21.54 15.02
N ASP A 112 -9.07 -22.40 15.96
CA ASP A 112 -9.12 -22.13 17.40
C ASP A 112 -8.22 -20.95 17.79
N ILE A 113 -8.45 -20.38 18.96
CA ILE A 113 -7.55 -19.40 19.59
C ILE A 113 -6.15 -20.01 19.71
N ALA A 114 -5.12 -19.27 19.28
CA ALA A 114 -3.73 -19.67 19.49
C ALA A 114 -3.11 -18.92 20.66
N ASN A 115 -2.17 -19.54 21.36
CA ASN A 115 -1.46 -18.95 22.49
C ASN A 115 0.04 -19.17 22.34
N PHE A 116 0.78 -18.09 22.06
CA PHE A 116 2.22 -18.14 21.82
C PHE A 116 2.91 -16.85 22.26
N VAL A 117 4.24 -16.86 22.34
CA VAL A 117 5.02 -15.64 22.58
C VAL A 117 4.97 -14.78 21.30
N PRO A 118 4.49 -13.53 21.37
CA PRO A 118 4.36 -12.65 20.20
C PRO A 118 5.60 -12.65 19.31
N SER A 119 5.43 -13.08 18.07
CA SER A 119 6.44 -12.97 17.02
C SER A 119 5.78 -13.01 15.64
N TYR A 120 6.49 -12.50 14.64
CA TYR A 120 6.03 -12.52 13.26
C TYR A 120 5.79 -13.94 12.74
N ASN A 121 6.73 -14.86 13.00
CA ASN A 121 6.65 -16.23 12.50
C ASN A 121 5.45 -16.99 13.10
N GLU A 122 5.17 -16.79 14.38
CA GLU A 122 4.01 -17.42 15.04
C GLU A 122 2.70 -16.83 14.51
N MET A 123 2.60 -15.50 14.42
CA MET A 123 1.43 -14.83 13.83
C MET A 123 1.18 -15.31 12.40
N PHE A 124 2.20 -15.31 11.56
CA PHE A 124 2.11 -15.76 10.16
C PHE A 124 1.72 -17.25 10.06
N SER A 125 2.29 -18.11 10.91
CA SER A 125 1.95 -19.53 10.96
C SER A 125 0.49 -19.75 11.38
N TYR A 126 -0.01 -18.94 12.32
CA TYR A 126 -1.41 -18.96 12.70
C TYR A 126 -2.33 -18.44 11.59
N ALA A 127 -1.96 -17.32 10.96
CA ALA A 127 -2.72 -16.67 9.91
C ALA A 127 -2.95 -17.59 8.69
N LYS A 128 -2.00 -18.50 8.40
CA LYS A 128 -2.12 -19.53 7.36
C LYS A 128 -3.18 -20.59 7.62
N LYS A 129 -3.68 -20.73 8.84
CA LYS A 129 -4.74 -21.70 9.17
C LYS A 129 -6.11 -21.26 8.68
N PHE A 130 -6.28 -19.98 8.34
CA PHE A 130 -7.55 -19.46 7.87
C PHE A 130 -7.74 -19.72 6.38
N THR A 131 -8.87 -20.34 6.03
CA THR A 131 -9.31 -20.40 4.65
C THR A 131 -9.83 -19.02 4.26
N VAL A 132 -9.12 -18.37 3.35
CA VAL A 132 -9.53 -17.09 2.83
C VAL A 132 -10.50 -17.33 1.65
N GLY A 133 -11.69 -16.74 1.70
CA GLY A 133 -12.70 -16.88 0.65
C GLY A 133 -12.28 -16.19 -0.66
N SER A 134 -12.91 -16.54 -1.79
CA SER A 134 -12.56 -15.98 -3.10
C SER A 134 -12.76 -14.46 -3.18
N SER A 135 -11.82 -13.77 -3.81
CA SER A 135 -11.94 -12.34 -4.10
C SER A 135 -12.12 -12.10 -5.59
N THR A 136 -13.16 -11.35 -5.96
CA THR A 136 -13.25 -10.70 -7.26
C THR A 136 -12.92 -9.22 -7.11
N LEU A 137 -12.39 -8.60 -8.17
CA LEU A 137 -12.32 -7.15 -8.25
C LEU A 137 -13.75 -6.61 -8.10
N SER A 138 -13.99 -5.79 -7.08
CA SER A 138 -15.28 -5.11 -6.90
C SER A 138 -15.61 -4.24 -8.10
N SER A 139 -16.90 -3.97 -8.32
CA SER A 139 -17.34 -2.98 -9.30
C SER A 139 -16.62 -1.64 -9.11
N LEU A 140 -16.38 -0.95 -10.23
CA LEU A 140 -15.70 0.35 -10.27
C LEU A 140 -16.55 1.41 -9.53
N ASN A 141 -16.08 1.83 -8.36
CA ASN A 141 -16.68 2.91 -7.57
C ASN A 141 -16.21 4.28 -8.08
N ASN A 142 -17.13 4.97 -8.75
CA ASN A 142 -16.79 6.07 -9.64
C ASN A 142 -16.94 7.45 -8.98
N SER A 143 -15.89 7.99 -8.38
CA SER A 143 -15.85 9.41 -7.99
C SER A 143 -14.96 10.23 -8.94
N SER A 144 -15.04 11.56 -8.80
CA SER A 144 -14.18 12.49 -9.53
C SER A 144 -13.17 13.09 -8.57
N PHE A 145 -11.98 13.37 -9.07
CA PHE A 145 -10.94 14.04 -8.32
C PHE A 145 -10.35 15.18 -9.13
N PHE A 146 -9.71 16.13 -8.46
CA PHE A 146 -8.96 17.21 -9.10
C PHE A 146 -7.48 17.18 -8.75
N ASP A 147 -7.11 16.57 -7.62
CA ASP A 147 -5.73 16.51 -7.14
C ASP A 147 -5.36 15.10 -6.69
N TYR A 148 -4.23 14.57 -7.17
CA TYR A 148 -3.69 13.28 -6.72
C TYR A 148 -3.38 13.28 -5.22
N ALA A 149 -3.25 14.45 -4.57
CA ALA A 149 -3.11 14.55 -3.12
C ALA A 149 -4.29 13.94 -2.33
N THR A 150 -5.47 13.81 -2.95
CA THR A 150 -6.60 13.09 -2.33
C THR A 150 -6.31 11.60 -2.12
N LEU A 151 -5.31 11.03 -2.78
CA LEU A 151 -4.96 9.62 -2.56
C LEU A 151 -4.53 9.36 -1.10
N GLN A 152 -4.00 10.36 -0.41
CA GLN A 152 -3.64 10.28 1.01
C GLN A 152 -4.82 9.91 1.93
N TYR A 153 -6.07 10.18 1.53
CA TYR A 153 -7.26 9.71 2.27
C TYR A 153 -7.31 8.19 2.38
N TYR A 154 -6.82 7.47 1.36
CA TYR A 154 -6.95 6.02 1.25
C TYR A 154 -5.68 5.31 1.69
N ILE A 155 -4.53 5.77 1.20
CA ILE A 155 -3.29 5.04 1.39
C ILE A 155 -2.67 5.32 2.75
N ALA A 156 -2.83 6.51 3.32
CA ALA A 156 -2.25 6.92 4.61
C ALA A 156 -0.78 6.46 4.84
N ASN A 157 -0.01 6.26 3.76
CA ASN A 157 1.37 5.82 3.74
C ASN A 157 2.21 6.90 3.05
N ARG A 158 3.14 7.49 3.81
CA ARG A 158 3.94 8.60 3.33
C ARG A 158 4.90 8.19 2.21
N ASN A 159 5.57 7.05 2.36
CA ASN A 159 6.59 6.63 1.41
C ASN A 159 5.95 6.35 0.04
N ASP A 160 4.84 5.61 0.03
CA ASP A 160 4.03 5.39 -1.17
C ASP A 160 3.57 6.71 -1.79
N TYR A 161 3.10 7.65 -0.97
CA TYR A 161 2.63 8.94 -1.47
C TYR A 161 3.75 9.79 -2.08
N GLU A 162 4.95 9.83 -1.50
CA GLU A 162 6.08 10.58 -2.06
C GLU A 162 6.50 10.01 -3.42
N ILE A 163 6.46 8.68 -3.59
CA ILE A 163 6.69 8.03 -4.90
C ILE A 163 5.63 8.52 -5.89
N ILE A 164 4.36 8.47 -5.50
CA ILE A 164 3.24 8.90 -6.36
C ILE A 164 3.37 10.36 -6.75
N LYS A 165 3.66 11.24 -5.77
CA LYS A 165 3.90 12.66 -5.99
C LYS A 165 5.02 12.87 -7.00
N SER A 166 6.12 12.12 -6.92
CA SER A 166 7.23 12.22 -7.88
C SER A 166 6.86 11.82 -9.32
N LEU A 167 5.84 10.97 -9.47
CA LEU A 167 5.38 10.48 -10.78
C LEU A 167 4.35 11.43 -11.43
N VAL A 168 3.49 12.04 -10.63
CA VAL A 168 2.32 12.82 -11.13
C VAL A 168 2.51 14.33 -11.04
N ALA A 169 3.47 14.82 -10.25
CA ALA A 169 3.66 16.25 -10.07
C ALA A 169 4.27 16.91 -11.31
N VAL A 170 3.72 18.05 -11.69
CA VAL A 170 4.30 18.99 -12.67
C VAL A 170 4.47 20.33 -11.97
N ASN A 171 5.71 20.83 -11.93
CA ASN A 171 6.10 22.06 -11.19
C ASN A 171 5.59 22.03 -9.72
N ASP A 172 5.89 20.95 -8.99
CA ASP A 172 5.48 20.70 -7.59
C ASP A 172 3.97 20.54 -7.33
N SER A 173 3.15 20.62 -8.37
CA SER A 173 1.70 20.54 -8.27
C SER A 173 1.15 19.21 -8.78
N THR A 174 0.23 18.62 -8.02
CA THR A 174 -0.37 17.29 -8.25
C THR A 174 -1.82 17.35 -8.77
N TYR A 175 -2.31 18.51 -9.21
CA TYR A 175 -3.66 18.57 -9.82
C TYR A 175 -3.70 17.97 -11.24
N ILE A 176 -4.87 17.52 -11.69
CA ILE A 176 -5.02 16.93 -13.04
C ILE A 176 -4.79 17.96 -14.16
N ARG A 177 -4.12 17.57 -15.22
CA ARG A 177 -3.86 18.40 -16.41
C ARG A 177 -4.87 18.18 -17.53
N LYS A 178 -5.63 17.10 -17.46
CA LYS A 178 -6.72 16.80 -18.40
C LYS A 178 -8.09 17.23 -17.89
N LYS A 179 -9.08 17.21 -18.79
CA LYS A 179 -10.42 17.75 -18.51
C LYS A 179 -11.16 17.03 -17.37
N TYR A 180 -11.00 15.72 -17.25
CA TYR A 180 -11.72 14.90 -16.27
C TYR A 180 -10.77 14.09 -15.41
N GLY A 181 -10.98 14.11 -14.09
CA GLY A 181 -10.37 13.18 -13.14
C GLY A 181 -11.36 12.09 -12.75
N ILE A 182 -10.92 10.83 -12.84
CA ILE A 182 -11.69 9.64 -12.49
C ILE A 182 -10.90 8.84 -11.45
N VAL A 183 -11.53 8.51 -10.33
CA VAL A 183 -10.94 7.65 -9.31
C VAL A 183 -11.82 6.42 -9.10
N ASN A 184 -11.16 5.27 -8.99
CA ASN A 184 -11.71 4.03 -8.48
C ASN A 184 -10.82 3.54 -7.34
N HIS A 185 -11.40 3.27 -6.18
CA HIS A 185 -10.69 2.73 -5.03
C HIS A 185 -11.45 1.52 -4.51
N SER A 186 -10.71 0.48 -4.13
CA SER A 186 -11.25 -0.71 -3.51
C SER A 186 -10.28 -1.25 -2.47
N LYS A 187 -10.84 -1.75 -1.38
CA LYS A 187 -10.13 -2.38 -0.27
C LYS A 187 -10.87 -3.66 0.07
N LEU A 188 -10.14 -4.76 0.20
CA LEU A 188 -10.65 -6.02 0.70
C LEU A 188 -9.78 -6.49 1.86
N GLU A 189 -10.38 -6.52 3.04
CA GLU A 189 -9.81 -7.10 4.25
C GLU A 189 -10.47 -8.45 4.45
N TYR A 190 -9.67 -9.52 4.40
CA TYR A 190 -10.21 -10.88 4.44
C TYR A 190 -9.77 -11.66 5.69
N LEU A 191 -8.81 -11.13 6.45
CA LEU A 191 -8.39 -11.68 7.72
C LEU A 191 -7.87 -10.57 8.62
N THR A 192 -8.42 -10.45 9.83
CA THR A 192 -7.88 -9.59 10.87
C THR A 192 -7.63 -10.43 12.12
N LEU A 193 -6.41 -10.37 12.62
CA LEU A 193 -6.02 -10.99 13.87
C LEU A 193 -6.06 -9.95 14.99
N PHE A 194 -6.38 -10.39 16.20
CA PHE A 194 -6.44 -9.56 17.39
C PHE A 194 -5.61 -10.16 18.52
N THR A 195 -5.00 -9.28 19.30
CA THR A 195 -4.41 -9.61 20.61
C THR A 195 -5.53 -9.71 21.64
N ASP A 196 -5.56 -10.76 22.47
CA ASP A 196 -6.43 -10.81 23.64
C ASP A 196 -6.02 -9.76 24.67
N ILE A 197 -6.86 -8.74 24.86
CA ILE A 197 -6.59 -7.61 25.75
C ILE A 197 -6.54 -8.03 27.23
N VAL A 198 -7.32 -9.03 27.65
CA VAL A 198 -7.38 -9.46 29.05
C VAL A 198 -6.07 -10.14 29.44
N GLU A 199 -5.60 -11.07 28.61
CA GLU A 199 -4.30 -11.72 28.85
C GLU A 199 -3.13 -10.74 28.68
N PHE A 200 -3.20 -9.86 27.67
CA PHE A 200 -2.12 -8.91 27.42
C PHE A 200 -1.98 -7.88 28.55
N SER A 201 -3.10 -7.35 29.06
CA SER A 201 -3.10 -6.39 30.18
C SER A 201 -2.64 -7.02 31.50
N ALA A 202 -2.88 -8.32 31.71
CA ALA A 202 -2.34 -9.04 32.86
C ALA A 202 -0.81 -9.18 32.81
N ASN A 203 -0.23 -9.33 31.62
CA ASN A 203 1.21 -9.39 31.42
C ASN A 203 1.89 -8.02 31.51
N TYR A 204 1.23 -6.95 31.04
CA TYR A 204 1.75 -5.58 31.00
C TYR A 204 0.94 -4.63 31.87
N ASP A 205 1.04 -4.85 33.18
CA ASP A 205 0.30 -4.13 34.20
C ASP A 205 0.76 -2.66 34.40
N GLN A 206 0.02 -1.92 35.24
CA GLN A 206 0.31 -0.51 35.52
C GLN A 206 1.70 -0.28 36.14
N SER A 207 2.28 -1.27 36.84
CA SER A 207 3.66 -1.15 37.35
C SER A 207 4.68 -1.13 36.20
N PHE A 208 4.51 -2.00 35.21
CA PHE A 208 5.30 -2.00 33.99
C PHE A 208 5.18 -0.67 33.24
N VAL A 209 3.95 -0.18 33.03
CA VAL A 209 3.68 1.07 32.32
C VAL A 209 4.37 2.25 33.00
N LYS A 210 4.28 2.37 34.33
CA LYS A 210 4.97 3.41 35.11
C LYS A 210 6.49 3.34 34.95
N LYS A 211 7.06 2.13 34.98
CA LYS A 211 8.51 1.92 34.78
C LYS A 211 8.95 2.44 33.41
N VAL A 212 8.31 2.00 32.33
CA VAL A 212 8.74 2.41 30.98
C VAL A 212 8.48 3.89 30.71
N LYS A 213 7.40 4.48 31.24
CA LYS A 213 7.15 5.93 31.13
C LYS A 213 8.22 6.75 31.84
N SER A 214 8.81 6.25 32.93
CA SER A 214 9.96 6.91 33.58
C SER A 214 11.21 6.99 32.70
N GLU A 215 11.31 6.15 31.66
CA GLU A 215 12.35 6.17 30.63
C GLU A 215 11.94 6.98 29.38
N ASN A 216 10.90 7.82 29.47
CA ASN A 216 10.37 8.60 28.34
C ASN A 216 9.91 7.73 27.15
N ILE A 217 9.28 6.58 27.47
CA ILE A 217 8.62 5.69 26.53
C ILE A 217 7.11 5.90 26.63
N ASN A 218 6.44 6.08 25.49
CA ASN A 218 4.98 6.12 25.40
C ASN A 218 4.47 4.77 24.86
N PRO A 219 4.16 3.79 25.72
CA PRO A 219 4.02 2.39 25.33
C PRO A 219 2.67 2.10 24.68
N HIS A 220 2.72 1.51 23.50
CA HIS A 220 1.57 0.99 22.75
C HIS A 220 1.84 -0.44 22.34
N TYR A 221 0.80 -1.20 22.06
CA TYR A 221 0.92 -2.53 21.47
C TYR A 221 0.12 -2.62 20.17
N LEU A 222 0.56 -3.47 19.24
CA LEU A 222 -0.25 -3.82 18.09
C LEU A 222 -1.43 -4.67 18.56
N SER A 223 -2.62 -4.06 18.57
CA SER A 223 -3.87 -4.67 19.01
C SER A 223 -4.53 -5.51 17.92
N SER A 224 -4.36 -5.11 16.67
CA SER A 224 -4.80 -5.88 15.52
C SER A 224 -3.86 -5.73 14.34
N VAL A 225 -3.91 -6.75 13.48
CA VAL A 225 -3.16 -6.85 12.23
C VAL A 225 -4.12 -7.38 11.18
N THR A 226 -4.24 -6.66 10.07
CA THR A 226 -5.15 -7.01 8.98
C THR A 226 -4.37 -7.43 7.74
N PHE A 227 -4.81 -8.53 7.14
CA PHE A 227 -4.39 -9.01 5.84
C PHE A 227 -5.48 -8.76 4.80
N GLY A 228 -5.03 -8.40 3.61
CA GLY A 228 -5.93 -7.90 2.59
C GLY A 228 -5.20 -7.43 1.35
N PHE A 229 -5.92 -6.68 0.55
CA PHE A 229 -5.33 -5.79 -0.43
C PHE A 229 -6.17 -4.52 -0.56
N GLU A 230 -5.53 -3.48 -1.07
CA GLU A 230 -6.22 -2.30 -1.55
C GLU A 230 -5.60 -1.85 -2.87
N TYR A 231 -6.39 -1.21 -3.70
CA TYR A 231 -5.89 -0.58 -4.90
C TYR A 231 -6.65 0.71 -5.19
N ALA A 232 -5.96 1.61 -5.89
CA ALA A 232 -6.54 2.83 -6.41
C ALA A 232 -6.13 3.02 -7.87
N LEU A 233 -7.11 3.32 -8.72
CA LEU A 233 -6.96 3.66 -10.12
C LEU A 233 -7.36 5.12 -10.28
N TYR A 234 -6.39 6.00 -10.48
CA TYR A 234 -6.60 7.43 -10.68
C TYR A 234 -6.26 7.80 -12.11
N ALA A 235 -7.27 8.11 -12.90
CA ALA A 235 -7.10 8.48 -14.30
C ALA A 235 -7.42 9.95 -14.53
N GLU A 236 -6.65 10.58 -15.40
CA GLU A 236 -7.01 11.84 -15.99
C GLU A 236 -7.23 11.64 -17.50
N SER A 237 -8.29 12.25 -18.04
CA SER A 237 -8.70 12.02 -19.44
C SER A 237 -9.29 13.28 -20.06
N ASP A 238 -9.03 13.49 -21.35
CA ASP A 238 -9.75 14.47 -22.15
C ASP A 238 -11.09 13.91 -22.67
N SER A 239 -11.26 12.59 -22.61
CA SER A 239 -12.52 11.89 -22.86
C SER A 239 -13.42 11.89 -21.61
N THR A 240 -14.73 11.78 -21.82
CA THR A 240 -15.68 11.77 -20.70
C THR A 240 -15.40 10.62 -19.72
N LYS A 241 -15.78 10.82 -18.45
CA LYS A 241 -15.70 9.79 -17.40
C LYS A 241 -16.37 8.47 -17.81
N ALA A 242 -17.54 8.54 -18.45
CA ALA A 242 -18.26 7.35 -18.93
C ALA A 242 -17.47 6.60 -20.01
N SER A 243 -16.88 7.34 -20.96
CA SER A 243 -16.04 6.75 -22.01
C SER A 243 -14.81 6.06 -21.43
N PHE A 244 -14.08 6.72 -20.53
CA PHE A 244 -12.89 6.13 -19.91
C PHE A 244 -13.22 4.88 -19.10
N ASN A 245 -14.25 4.93 -18.25
CA ASN A 245 -14.65 3.80 -17.41
C ASN A 245 -15.00 2.57 -18.24
N ARG A 246 -15.77 2.74 -19.32
CA ARG A 246 -16.11 1.63 -20.22
C ARG A 246 -14.86 0.97 -20.81
N VAL A 247 -13.84 1.75 -21.12
CA VAL A 247 -12.59 1.22 -21.68
C VAL A 247 -11.74 0.55 -20.59
N LEU A 248 -11.65 1.14 -19.41
CA LEU A 248 -10.98 0.54 -18.26
C LEU A 248 -11.61 -0.80 -17.88
N GLU A 249 -12.94 -0.89 -17.85
CA GLU A 249 -13.67 -2.14 -17.60
C GLU A 249 -13.33 -3.20 -18.65
N LYS A 250 -13.28 -2.84 -19.94
CA LYS A 250 -12.84 -3.76 -21.00
C LYS A 250 -11.41 -4.25 -20.77
N LEU A 251 -10.48 -3.36 -20.39
CA LEU A 251 -9.10 -3.75 -20.09
C LEU A 251 -9.04 -4.72 -18.92
N LEU A 252 -9.72 -4.40 -17.80
CA LEU A 252 -9.76 -5.25 -16.61
C LEU A 252 -10.38 -6.64 -16.90
N ASN A 253 -11.38 -6.68 -17.77
CA ASN A 253 -12.06 -7.91 -18.19
C ASN A 253 -11.41 -8.58 -19.43
N LYS A 254 -10.23 -8.12 -19.88
CA LYS A 254 -9.52 -8.63 -21.06
C LYS A 254 -10.39 -8.73 -22.32
N THR A 255 -11.33 -7.80 -22.47
CA THR A 255 -12.23 -7.70 -23.61
C THR A 255 -11.62 -6.86 -24.73
N SER A 256 -11.98 -7.13 -25.98
CA SER A 256 -11.45 -6.41 -27.14
C SER A 256 -11.80 -4.92 -27.13
N LEU A 257 -10.79 -4.12 -27.51
CA LEU A 257 -10.93 -2.69 -27.72
C LEU A 257 -11.27 -2.40 -29.19
N ASN A 258 -12.14 -1.43 -29.43
CA ASN A 258 -12.39 -0.87 -30.75
C ASN A 258 -11.62 0.45 -30.94
N ARG A 259 -11.67 1.02 -32.14
CA ARG A 259 -10.96 2.28 -32.47
C ARG A 259 -11.32 3.45 -31.53
N ILE A 260 -12.58 3.56 -31.10
CA ILE A 260 -13.01 4.62 -30.18
C ILE A 260 -12.37 4.41 -28.80
N ASP A 261 -12.26 3.16 -28.35
CA ASP A 261 -11.60 2.79 -27.09
C ASP A 261 -10.12 3.18 -27.10
N GLU A 262 -9.45 2.96 -28.23
CA GLU A 262 -8.04 3.31 -28.43
C GLU A 262 -7.81 4.82 -28.35
N GLU A 263 -8.68 5.62 -28.99
CA GLU A 263 -8.59 7.09 -28.91
C GLU A 263 -8.80 7.61 -27.48
N VAL A 264 -9.73 6.99 -26.72
CA VAL A 264 -9.92 7.32 -25.30
C VAL A 264 -8.63 7.06 -24.52
N LEU A 265 -7.97 5.92 -24.73
CA LEU A 265 -6.71 5.59 -24.04
C LEU A 265 -5.55 6.51 -24.44
N LYS A 266 -5.42 6.86 -25.73
CA LYS A 266 -4.40 7.82 -26.21
C LYS A 266 -4.57 9.18 -25.54
N ALA A 267 -5.80 9.58 -25.24
CA ALA A 267 -6.12 10.84 -24.60
C ALA A 267 -6.13 10.79 -23.06
N SER A 268 -5.60 9.72 -22.43
CA SER A 268 -5.68 9.51 -20.99
C SER A 268 -4.33 9.19 -20.35
N ASN A 269 -4.21 9.43 -19.05
CA ASN A 269 -3.15 8.92 -18.19
C ASN A 269 -3.79 8.13 -17.03
N LEU A 270 -3.09 7.14 -16.50
CA LEU A 270 -3.57 6.29 -15.41
C LEU A 270 -2.47 6.06 -14.38
N LEU A 271 -2.74 6.45 -13.14
CA LEU A 271 -2.02 6.00 -11.95
C LEU A 271 -2.68 4.74 -11.41
N ILE A 272 -1.90 3.69 -11.23
CA ILE A 272 -2.29 2.46 -10.53
C ILE A 272 -1.46 2.39 -9.25
N TYR A 273 -2.15 2.36 -8.11
CA TYR A 273 -1.61 2.01 -6.81
C TYR A 273 -2.21 0.66 -6.39
N ARG A 274 -1.39 -0.24 -5.88
CA ARG A 274 -1.84 -1.45 -5.19
C ARG A 274 -0.89 -1.80 -4.06
N ARG A 275 -1.47 -2.12 -2.91
CA ARG A 275 -0.78 -2.75 -1.79
C ARG A 275 -1.52 -4.02 -1.41
N ASP A 276 -0.79 -5.09 -1.14
CA ASP A 276 -1.40 -6.36 -0.76
C ASP A 276 -0.55 -7.13 0.24
N SER A 277 -1.16 -8.16 0.80
CA SER A 277 -0.51 -9.04 1.75
C SER A 277 0.38 -10.11 1.12
N ALA A 278 0.58 -10.11 -0.21
CA ALA A 278 1.49 -11.04 -0.88
C ALA A 278 2.91 -10.48 -1.01
N ASN A 279 3.02 -9.16 -1.19
CA ASN A 279 4.26 -8.46 -1.47
C ASN A 279 4.58 -7.46 -0.36
N LYS A 280 5.88 -7.25 -0.12
CA LYS A 280 6.35 -6.29 0.89
C LYS A 280 6.20 -4.85 0.40
N ASP A 281 6.46 -4.64 -0.89
CA ASP A 281 6.45 -3.34 -1.55
C ASP A 281 5.12 -3.10 -2.28
N SER A 282 4.71 -1.83 -2.35
CA SER A 282 3.55 -1.40 -3.14
C SER A 282 3.84 -1.43 -4.65
N PHE A 283 2.85 -1.81 -5.45
CA PHE A 283 2.87 -1.61 -6.90
C PHE A 283 2.35 -0.20 -7.22
N ILE A 284 3.23 0.64 -7.78
CA ILE A 284 2.91 2.03 -8.15
C ILE A 284 3.38 2.28 -9.57
N LYS A 285 2.43 2.58 -10.48
CA LYS A 285 2.73 2.95 -11.86
C LYS A 285 1.91 4.12 -12.33
N TYR A 286 2.56 5.06 -13.02
CA TYR A 286 1.89 6.12 -13.76
C TYR A 286 2.14 5.93 -15.25
N ALA A 287 1.08 5.63 -15.99
CA ALA A 287 1.11 5.28 -17.40
C ALA A 287 0.45 6.37 -18.25
N LYS A 288 1.13 6.81 -19.31
CA LYS A 288 0.66 7.86 -20.21
C LYS A 288 0.28 7.30 -21.57
N GLY A 289 -0.96 7.53 -21.98
CA GLY A 289 -1.46 7.10 -23.28
C GLY A 289 -1.64 5.59 -23.42
N MET A 290 -2.06 5.16 -24.61
CA MET A 290 -2.59 3.82 -24.83
C MET A 290 -1.63 2.65 -24.53
N SER A 291 -0.41 2.69 -25.05
CA SER A 291 0.51 1.55 -24.91
C SER A 291 0.90 1.32 -23.45
N GLU A 292 1.23 2.39 -22.72
CA GLU A 292 1.64 2.30 -21.33
C GLU A 292 0.46 1.90 -20.43
N ILE A 293 -0.75 2.43 -20.69
CA ILE A 293 -1.94 2.06 -19.90
C ILE A 293 -2.24 0.57 -20.05
N LYS A 294 -2.18 0.03 -21.28
CA LYS A 294 -2.39 -1.40 -21.51
C LYS A 294 -1.37 -2.24 -20.74
N GLY A 295 -0.08 -1.90 -20.85
CA GLY A 295 0.98 -2.61 -20.13
C GLY A 295 0.82 -2.55 -18.60
N ALA A 296 0.51 -1.37 -18.06
CA ALA A 296 0.30 -1.19 -16.62
C ALA A 296 -0.92 -1.99 -16.11
N VAL A 297 -2.01 -2.03 -16.87
CA VAL A 297 -3.19 -2.84 -16.51
C VAL A 297 -2.90 -4.34 -16.60
N ASP A 298 -2.16 -4.79 -17.61
CA ASP A 298 -1.77 -6.21 -17.73
C ASP A 298 -0.91 -6.66 -16.54
N GLU A 299 0.05 -5.84 -16.13
CA GLU A 299 0.86 -6.09 -14.93
C GLU A 299 0.02 -6.09 -13.65
N PHE A 300 -0.89 -5.12 -13.50
CA PHE A 300 -1.81 -5.06 -12.37
C PHE A 300 -2.69 -6.32 -12.28
N LEU A 301 -3.24 -6.79 -13.41
CA LEU A 301 -4.05 -8.00 -13.45
C LEU A 301 -3.24 -9.26 -13.08
N LYS A 302 -1.98 -9.33 -13.52
CA LYS A 302 -1.08 -10.43 -13.15
C LYS A 302 -0.78 -10.42 -11.65
N ILE A 303 -0.47 -9.27 -11.07
CA ILE A 303 -0.27 -9.15 -9.61
C ILE A 303 -1.54 -9.56 -8.87
N ASN A 304 -2.71 -9.13 -9.34
CA ASN A 304 -3.98 -9.46 -8.70
C ASN A 304 -4.30 -10.96 -8.75
N SER A 305 -3.93 -11.68 -9.82
CA SER A 305 -4.07 -13.13 -9.87
C SER A 305 -3.07 -13.85 -8.97
N ASP A 306 -1.81 -13.43 -8.97
CA ASP A 306 -0.72 -14.10 -8.27
C ASP A 306 -0.78 -13.87 -6.74
N SER A 307 -1.38 -12.75 -6.33
CA SER A 307 -1.43 -12.28 -4.94
C SER A 307 -2.78 -12.51 -4.26
N ALA A 308 -3.72 -13.16 -4.97
CA ALA A 308 -5.07 -13.38 -4.47
C ALA A 308 -5.02 -14.10 -3.11
N LEU A 309 -5.46 -13.40 -2.06
CA LEU A 309 -5.67 -13.94 -0.72
C LEU A 309 -4.39 -14.41 0.02
N ALA A 310 -3.21 -13.95 -0.40
CA ALA A 310 -1.96 -14.35 0.22
C ALA A 310 -1.77 -13.70 1.60
N VAL A 311 -1.54 -14.51 2.63
CA VAL A 311 -1.30 -14.05 4.00
C VAL A 311 0.20 -14.04 4.28
N LYS A 312 0.98 -13.15 3.66
CA LYS A 312 2.45 -13.06 3.87
C LYS A 312 2.86 -11.88 4.71
N TYR A 313 2.55 -10.68 4.25
CA TYR A 313 2.83 -9.43 4.95
C TYR A 313 1.51 -8.79 5.36
N PRO A 314 1.39 -8.18 6.53
CA PRO A 314 0.15 -7.51 6.84
C PRO A 314 -0.06 -6.25 6.00
N LEU A 315 -1.32 -5.92 5.73
CA LEU A 315 -1.71 -4.73 5.00
C LEU A 315 -1.72 -3.50 5.92
N SER A 316 -2.32 -3.67 7.10
CA SER A 316 -2.51 -2.60 8.08
C SER A 316 -2.55 -3.12 9.51
N PHE A 317 -2.48 -2.20 10.47
CA PHE A 317 -2.50 -2.50 11.89
C PHE A 317 -3.18 -1.41 12.70
N THR A 318 -3.61 -1.77 13.91
CA THR A 318 -4.06 -0.82 14.92
C THR A 318 -3.13 -0.86 16.13
N LEU A 319 -2.98 0.29 16.80
CA LEU A 319 -2.23 0.41 18.04
C LEU A 319 -3.19 0.72 19.19
N THR A 320 -2.95 0.11 20.34
CA THR A 320 -3.65 0.43 21.58
C THR A 320 -2.65 0.87 22.63
N SER A 321 -2.97 1.95 23.33
CA SER A 321 -2.21 2.50 24.44
C SER A 321 -2.17 1.49 25.59
N LEU A 322 -0.99 1.25 26.18
CA LEU A 322 -0.88 0.44 27.40
C LEU A 322 -1.26 1.23 28.67
N ASP A 323 -1.46 2.55 28.57
CA ASP A 323 -1.81 3.39 29.72
C ASP A 323 -3.27 3.24 30.11
N ASP A 324 -4.15 3.30 29.11
CA ASP A 324 -5.61 3.40 29.26
C ASP A 324 -6.38 2.45 28.33
N PHE A 325 -5.68 1.63 27.54
CA PHE A 325 -6.27 0.72 26.55
C PHE A 325 -7.13 1.39 25.48
N SER A 326 -6.94 2.70 25.25
CA SER A 326 -7.57 3.40 24.14
C SER A 326 -6.86 3.07 22.82
N SER A 327 -7.64 2.93 21.74
CA SER A 327 -7.08 2.81 20.40
C SER A 327 -6.47 4.14 19.96
N LEU A 328 -5.25 4.08 19.43
CA LEU A 328 -4.55 5.24 18.91
C LEU A 328 -5.31 5.81 17.72
N LYS A 329 -5.59 7.11 17.79
CA LYS A 329 -6.16 7.91 16.72
C LYS A 329 -5.16 8.97 16.30
N TYR A 330 -5.03 9.19 15.00
CA TYR A 330 -4.10 10.15 14.42
C TYR A 330 -4.80 11.06 13.43
N ASN A 331 -4.58 12.36 13.54
CA ASN A 331 -5.09 13.33 12.58
C ASN A 331 -4.06 13.55 11.47
N LEU A 332 -4.22 12.82 10.36
CA LEU A 332 -3.44 13.02 9.14
C LEU A 332 -3.80 14.37 8.51
N LYS A 333 -2.81 15.26 8.40
CA LYS A 333 -2.97 16.60 7.82
C LYS A 333 -2.22 16.69 6.50
N PHE A 334 -2.89 17.15 5.46
CA PHE A 334 -2.30 17.39 4.16
C PHE A 334 -3.08 18.46 3.41
N ASP A 335 -2.44 19.03 2.40
CA ASP A 335 -3.09 20.00 1.54
C ASP A 335 -3.60 19.34 0.27
N VAL A 336 -4.76 19.80 -0.21
CA VAL A 336 -5.32 19.44 -1.51
C VAL A 336 -5.58 20.71 -2.31
N ILE A 337 -5.34 20.64 -3.61
CA ILE A 337 -5.66 21.67 -4.56
C ILE A 337 -7.12 21.49 -4.99
N VAL A 338 -7.89 22.58 -4.97
CA VAL A 338 -9.31 22.58 -5.37
C VAL A 338 -9.59 23.69 -6.38
N LYS A 339 -10.62 23.48 -7.20
CA LYS A 339 -11.22 24.52 -8.04
C LYS A 339 -12.29 25.25 -7.23
N GLU A 340 -12.13 26.54 -7.03
CA GLU A 340 -13.17 27.42 -6.49
C GLU A 340 -14.19 27.67 -7.62
N GLN A 341 -15.47 27.39 -7.37
CA GLN A 341 -16.56 27.58 -8.33
C GLN A 341 -17.00 29.04 -8.40
#